data_AF-A0A349PWC8-F1
#
_entry.id   AF-A0A349PWC8-F1
#
_cell.length_a   1.000
_cell.length_b   1.000
_cell.length_c   1.000
_cell.angle_alpha   90.00
_cell.angle_beta   90.00
_cell.angle_gamma   90.00
#
_symmetry.space_group_name_H-M   'P 1'
#
loop_
_entity.id
_entity.type
_entity.pdbx_description
1 polymer ?
#
loop_
_entity_poly.entity_id
_entity_poly.type
_entity_poly.pdbx_seq_one_letter_code
_entity_poly.pdbx_strand_id
1 'polypeptide(L)' 'NVLPALGNEVVTMVKESSICSTLGMVELMFAAKTVATSTYISLAPYVLAALMYFCITYPAGKAIEALERRMRRGDKH' A
#
# COMPACT_ATOMS: atom_id res chain seq x y z
N ASN A 1 11.65 15.66 24.65
CA ASN A 1 11.43 16.28 23.32
C ASN A 1 11.39 15.26 22.17
N VAL A 2 10.96 14.02 22.41
CA VAL A 2 11.01 12.92 21.41
C VAL A 2 9.69 12.67 20.68
N LEU A 3 8.56 13.12 21.23
CA LEU A 3 7.24 13.06 20.58
C LEU A 3 7.19 13.73 19.20
N PRO A 4 7.71 14.97 19.00
CA PRO A 4 7.66 15.60 17.69
C PRO A 4 8.58 14.94 16.66
N ALA A 5 9.71 14.35 17.08
CA ALA A 5 10.63 13.64 16.19
C ALA A 5 10.01 12.34 15.67
N LEU A 6 9.38 11.55 16.56
CA LEU A 6 8.66 10.33 16.17
C LEU A 6 7.46 10.63 15.26
N GLY A 7 6.73 11.72 15.51
CA GLY A 7 5.64 12.15 14.64
C GLY A 7 6.11 12.49 13.23
N ASN A 8 7.23 13.22 13.10
CA ASN A 8 7.80 13.58 11.80
C ASN A 8 8.27 12.34 11.00
N GLU A 9 8.81 11.35 11.69
CA GLU A 9 9.31 10.11 11.07
C GLU A 9 8.16 9.23 10.59
N VAL A 10 7.06 9.12 11.34
CA VAL A 10 5.83 8.44 10.90
C VAL A 10 5.25 9.09 9.64
N VAL A 11 5.19 10.43 9.59
CA VAL A 11 4.69 11.16 8.41
C VAL A 11 5.58 10.90 7.18
N THR A 12 6.90 10.84 7.37
CA THR A 12 7.85 10.53 6.30
C THR A 12 7.63 9.10 5.78
N MET A 13 7.53 8.11 6.68
CA MET A 13 7.30 6.72 6.29
C MET A 13 5.96 6.51 5.58
N VAL A 14 4.88 7.17 6.01
CA VAL A 14 3.58 7.11 5.33
C VAL A 14 3.68 7.68 3.92
N LYS A 15 4.43 8.76 3.73
CA LYS A 15 4.60 9.42 2.43
C LYS A 15 5.39 8.52 1.47
N GLU A 16 6.48 7.90 1.93
CA GLU A 16 7.27 6.95 1.14
C GLU A 16 6.48 5.68 0.81
N SER A 17 5.74 5.13 1.78
CA SER A 17 4.89 3.95 1.57
C SER A 17 3.76 4.20 0.57
N SER A 18 3.19 5.41 0.56
CA SER A 18 2.16 5.81 -0.40
C SER A 18 2.69 5.82 -1.84
N ILE A 19 3.89 6.36 -2.06
CA ILE A 19 4.56 6.38 -3.38
C ILE A 19 4.91 4.96 -3.84
N CYS A 20 5.40 4.12 -2.92
CA CYS A 20 5.71 2.73 -3.24
C CYS A 20 4.46 1.93 -3.63
N SER A 21 3.34 2.15 -2.92
CA SER A 21 2.06 1.50 -3.20
C SER A 21 1.47 1.91 -4.55
N THR A 22 1.55 3.21 -4.90
CA THR A 22 1.07 3.68 -6.21
C THR A 22 1.93 3.17 -7.35
N LEU A 23 3.26 3.16 -7.21
CA LEU A 23 4.17 2.57 -8.20
C LEU A 23 3.90 1.08 -8.42
N GLY A 24 3.72 0.31 -7.33
CA GLY A 24 3.39 -1.11 -7.42
C GLY A 24 2.08 -1.36 -8.17
N MET A 25 1.07 -0.51 -7.98
CA MET A 25 -0.20 -0.60 -8.70
C MET A 25 -0.05 -0.28 -10.20
N VAL A 26 0.75 0.73 -10.55
CA VAL A 26 1.02 1.11 -11.94
C VAL A 26 1.71 -0.04 -12.68
N GLU A 27 2.78 -0.58 -12.11
CA GLU A 27 3.53 -1.71 -12.67
C GLU A 27 2.64 -2.94 -12.87
N LEU A 28 1.85 -3.27 -11.85
CA LEU A 28 0.92 -4.39 -11.89
C LEU A 28 -0.14 -4.23 -12.97
N MET A 29 -0.71 -3.03 -13.11
CA MET A 29 -1.73 -2.76 -14.12
C MET A 29 -1.13 -2.76 -15.53
N PHE A 30 0.12 -2.34 -15.68
CA PHE A 30 0.89 -2.45 -16.92
C PHE A 30 1.15 -3.92 -17.29
N ALA A 31 1.57 -4.73 -16.33
CA ALA A 31 1.76 -6.17 -16.52
C ALA A 31 0.45 -6.87 -16.88
N ALA A 32 -0.64 -6.56 -16.17
CA ALA A 32 -1.97 -7.10 -16.45
C ALA A 32 -2.47 -6.72 -17.85
N LYS A 33 -2.28 -5.46 -18.27
CA LYS A 33 -2.65 -5.00 -19.62
C LYS A 33 -1.82 -5.69 -20.70
N THR A 34 -0.53 -5.90 -20.45
CA THR A 34 0.38 -6.64 -21.35
C THR A 34 -0.08 -8.09 -21.52
N VAL A 35 -0.40 -8.77 -20.42
CA VAL A 35 -0.91 -10.15 -20.44
C VAL A 35 -2.29 -10.23 -21.10
N ALA A 36 -3.20 -9.30 -20.81
CA ALA A 36 -4.52 -9.24 -21.44
C ALA A 36 -4.43 -9.11 -22.96
N THR A 37 -3.51 -8.27 -23.43
CA THR A 37 -3.26 -8.08 -24.87
C THR A 37 -2.67 -9.34 -25.50
N SER A 38 -1.82 -10.08 -24.76
CA SER A 38 -1.20 -11.31 -25.25
C SER A 38 -2.13 -12.52 -25.26
N THR A 39 -3.09 -12.60 -24.33
CA THR A 39 -3.95 -13.78 -24.16
C THR A 39 -5.31 -13.63 -24.85
N TYR A 40 -5.71 -12.43 -25.30
CA TYR A 40 -7.06 -12.10 -25.82
C TYR A 40 -8.21 -12.41 -24.84
N ILE A 41 -7.89 -12.85 -23.61
CA ILE A 41 -8.81 -13.12 -22.51
C ILE A 41 -8.57 -12.07 -21.44
N SER A 42 -9.38 -11.02 -21.43
CA SER A 42 -9.18 -9.86 -20.54
C SER A 42 -9.45 -10.18 -19.07
N LEU A 43 -10.31 -11.15 -18.74
CA LEU A 43 -10.78 -11.34 -17.36
C LEU A 43 -9.70 -11.87 -16.40
N ALA A 44 -8.90 -12.86 -16.83
CA ALA A 44 -7.88 -13.49 -15.98
C ALA A 44 -6.78 -12.53 -15.46
N PRO A 45 -6.18 -11.65 -16.30
CA PRO A 45 -5.16 -10.72 -15.82
C PRO A 45 -5.72 -9.62 -14.90
N TYR A 46 -6.98 -9.22 -15.04
CA TYR A 46 -7.60 -8.29 -14.08
C TYR A 46 -7.82 -8.95 -12.71
N VAL A 47 -8.21 -10.22 -12.67
CA VAL A 47 -8.34 -10.96 -11.38
C VAL A 47 -6.98 -11.15 -10.71
N LEU A 48 -5.93 -11.43 -11.48
CA LEU A 48 -4.57 -11.52 -10.96
C LEU A 48 -4.07 -10.17 -10.43
N ALA A 49 -4.35 -9.07 -11.13
CA ALA A 49 -4.07 -7.72 -10.65
C ALA A 49 -4.85 -7.39 -9.38
N ALA A 50 -6.12 -7.76 -9.29
CA ALA A 50 -6.91 -7.57 -8.07
C ALA A 50 -6.33 -8.35 -6.88
N LEU A 51 -5.88 -9.59 -7.09
CA LEU A 51 -5.24 -10.42 -6.05
C LEU A 51 -3.89 -9.85 -5.60
N MET A 52 -3.03 -9.45 -6.54
CA MET A 52 -1.75 -8.81 -6.24
C MET A 52 -1.95 -7.49 -5.49
N TYR A 53 -2.90 -6.66 -5.93
CA TYR A 53 -3.26 -5.43 -5.24
C TYR A 53 -3.79 -5.71 -3.83
N PHE A 54 -4.65 -6.71 -3.67
CA PHE A 54 -5.13 -7.14 -2.35
C PHE A 54 -3.97 -7.58 -1.44
N CYS A 55 -3.03 -8.38 -1.95
CA CYS A 55 -1.85 -8.82 -1.19
C CYS A 55 -0.92 -7.67 -0.75
N ILE A 56 -0.92 -6.52 -1.44
CA ILE A 56 -0.07 -5.37 -1.09
C ILE A 56 -0.85 -4.38 -0.21
N THR A 57 -2.08 -4.04 -0.59
CA THR A 57 -2.90 -3.04 0.09
C THR A 57 -3.47 -3.56 1.41
N TYR A 58 -3.76 -4.85 1.54
CA TYR A 58 -4.25 -5.45 2.78
C TYR A 58 -3.24 -5.38 3.94
N PRO A 59 -1.96 -5.80 3.79
CA PRO A 59 -0.97 -5.64 4.85
C PRO A 59 -0.60 -4.17 5.07
N ALA A 60 -0.59 -3.31 4.04
CA ALA A 60 -0.37 -1.88 4.21
C ALA A 60 -1.47 -1.22 5.05
N GLY A 61 -2.75 -1.53 4.78
CA GLY A 61 -3.88 -1.07 5.58
C GLY A 61 -3.80 -1.58 7.03
N LYS A 62 -3.41 -2.84 7.23
CA LYS A 62 -3.16 -3.41 8.56
C LYS A 62 -1.99 -2.76 9.29
N ALA A 63 -0.92 -2.39 8.58
CA ALA A 63 0.23 -1.71 9.14
C ALA A 63 -0.13 -0.29 9.59
N ILE A 64 -0.93 0.44 8.80
CA ILE A 64 -1.44 1.77 9.18
C ILE A 64 -2.38 1.64 10.40
N GLU A 65 -3.30 0.67 10.41
CA GLU A 65 -4.17 0.41 11.57
C GLU A 65 -3.36 0.09 12.84
N ALA A 66 -2.27 -0.67 12.70
CA ALA A 66 -1.36 -0.97 13.79
C ALA A 66 -0.58 0.27 14.28
N LEU A 67 -0.14 1.14 13.36
CA LEU A 67 0.52 2.41 13.68
C LEU A 67 -0.43 3.38 14.38
N GLU A 68 -1.64 3.58 13.87
CA GLU A 68 -2.68 4.40 14.51
C GLU A 68 -2.99 3.90 15.92
N ARG A 69 -3.11 2.58 16.10
CA ARG A 69 -3.38 1.97 17.39
C ARG A 69 -2.22 2.14 18.38
N ARG A 70 -0.98 2.30 17.88
CA ARG A 70 0.20 2.58 18.68
C ARG A 70 0.31 4.07 19.04
N MET A 71 -0.04 4.97 18.13
CA MET A 71 -0.09 6.42 18.37
C MET A 71 -1.23 6.82 19.32
N ARG A 72 -2.41 6.21 19.19
CA ARG A 72 -3.56 6.44 20.08
C ARG A 72 -3.34 5.99 21.53
N ARG A 73 -2.28 5.20 21.80
CA ARG A 73 -1.81 4.89 23.16
C ARG A 73 -0.93 5.99 23.75
N GLY A 74 -0.33 6.85 22.92
CA GLY A 74 0.50 7.98 23.35
C GLY A 74 -0.29 9.24 23.73
N ASP A 75 -1.54 9.38 23.27
CA ASP A 75 -2.38 10.57 23.49
C ASP A 75 -3.23 10.51 24.78
N LYS A 76 -2.83 9.66 25.74
CA LYS A 76 -3.46 9.55 27.07
C LYS A 76 -2.54 9.97 28.22
N HIS A 77 -1.40 10.59 27.96
CA HIS A 77 -0.54 11.21 28.98
C HIS A 77 0.04 12.53 28.50
#